data_AF-A0A2R6K8L8-F1
#
_entry.id   AF-A0A2R6K8L8-F1
#
_cell.length_a   1.000
_cell.length_b   1.000
_cell.length_c   1.000
_cell.angle_alpha   90.00
_cell.angle_beta   90.00
_cell.angle_gamma   90.00
#
_symmetry.space_group_name_H-M   'P 1'
#
loop_
_entity.id
_entity.type
_entity.pdbx_description
1 polymer ?
#
loop_
_entity_poly.entity_id
_entity_poly.type
_entity_poly.pdbx_seq_one_letter_code
_entity_poly.pdbx_strand_id
1 'polypeptide(L)'
;MSDDRDPEATLREWKESMQAEHAEAIANPDPDADHAVEAVVQPSERIRFGYEGGELVEQERERIEADEPELFACACGVHGMTRKEAREHLAAVRD
;
A
#
# COMPACT_ATOMS: atom_id res chain seq x y z
N MET A 1 28.36 17.44 23.70
CA MET A 1 27.19 17.08 24.53
C MET A 1 26.53 15.93 23.80
N SER A 2 26.70 14.69 24.27
CA SER A 2 25.88 13.59 23.75
C SER A 2 24.46 13.88 24.18
N ASP A 3 23.52 13.88 23.25
CA ASP A 3 22.11 13.96 23.56
C ASP A 3 21.79 12.76 24.46
N ASP A 4 21.49 13.01 25.74
CA ASP A 4 21.16 12.00 26.76
C ASP A 4 19.73 11.44 26.56
N ARG A 5 19.22 11.59 25.33
CA ARG A 5 17.92 11.09 24.91
C ARG A 5 18.07 9.66 24.44
N ASP A 6 17.30 8.78 25.07
CA ASP A 6 17.14 7.41 24.61
C ASP A 6 16.62 7.42 23.15
N PRO A 7 17.44 6.97 22.19
CA PRO A 7 17.06 6.98 20.78
C PRO A 7 15.84 6.09 20.51
N GLU A 8 15.67 5.01 21.28
CA GLU A 8 14.53 4.10 21.10
C GLU A 8 13.23 4.72 21.61
N ALA A 9 13.27 5.44 22.74
CA ALA A 9 12.13 6.21 23.23
C ALA A 9 11.73 7.31 22.23
N THR A 10 12.70 8.06 21.74
CA THR A 10 12.47 9.12 20.74
C THR A 10 11.84 8.56 19.46
N LEU A 11 12.33 7.40 18.98
CA LEU A 11 11.77 6.75 17.79
C LEU A 11 10.33 6.27 18.02
N ARG A 12 10.02 5.78 19.23
CA ARG A 12 8.67 5.31 19.58
C ARG A 12 7.67 6.46 19.62
N GLU A 13 8.02 7.55 20.30
CA GLU A 13 7.20 8.77 20.36
C GLU A 13 6.92 9.33 18.97
N TRP A 14 7.95 9.38 18.11
CA TRP A 14 7.77 9.81 16.72
C TRP A 14 6.83 8.89 15.94
N LYS A 15 6.97 7.56 16.07
CA LYS A 15 6.06 6.59 15.42
C LYS A 15 4.62 6.74 15.89
N GLU A 16 4.42 6.94 17.19
CA GLU A 16 3.10 7.15 17.78
C GLU A 16 2.45 8.43 17.24
N SER A 17 3.21 9.54 17.14
CA SER A 17 2.73 10.79 16.52
C SER A 17 2.32 10.57 15.06
N MET A 18 3.19 9.94 14.26
CA MET A 18 2.92 9.70 12.85
C MET A 18 1.69 8.80 12.65
N GLN A 19 1.51 7.78 13.49
CA GLN A 19 0.34 6.91 13.44
C GLN A 19 -0.93 7.64 13.83
N ALA A 20 -0.87 8.53 14.83
CA ALA A 20 -2.01 9.34 15.24
C ALA A 20 -2.42 10.33 14.15
N GLU A 21 -1.47 11.05 13.55
CA GLU A 21 -1.70 11.96 12.42
C GLU A 21 -2.31 11.22 11.22
N HIS A 22 -1.81 10.01 10.93
CA HIS A 22 -2.36 9.18 9.86
C HIS A 22 -3.80 8.75 10.13
N ALA A 23 -4.09 8.29 11.34
CA ALA A 23 -5.45 7.90 11.75
C ALA A 23 -6.42 9.08 11.71
N GLU A 24 -5.98 10.27 12.09
CA GLU A 24 -6.77 11.50 12.01
C GLU A 24 -7.10 11.88 10.57
N ALA A 25 -6.12 11.81 9.66
CA ALA A 25 -6.32 12.09 8.23
C ALA A 25 -7.26 11.06 7.55
N ILE A 26 -7.23 9.80 8.00
CA ILE A 26 -8.19 8.78 7.56
C ILE A 26 -9.62 9.16 8.00
N ALA A 27 -9.78 9.52 9.27
CA ALA A 27 -11.09 9.76 9.88
C ALA A 27 -11.72 11.11 9.53
N ASN A 28 -10.90 12.11 9.20
CA ASN A 28 -11.34 13.48 8.90
C ASN A 28 -10.72 13.94 7.56
N PRO A 29 -11.14 13.34 6.42
CA PRO A 29 -10.68 13.77 5.10
C PRO A 29 -11.09 15.21 4.81
N ASP A 30 -10.26 15.92 4.03
CA ASP A 30 -10.63 17.23 3.50
C ASP A 30 -11.84 17.08 2.54
N PRO A 31 -13.01 17.67 2.85
CA PRO A 31 -14.21 17.50 2.03
C PRO A 31 -14.11 18.20 0.66
N ASP A 32 -13.21 19.17 0.53
CA ASP A 32 -13.03 19.95 -0.70
C ASP A 32 -11.99 19.32 -1.66
N ALA A 33 -11.26 18.30 -1.20
CA ALA A 33 -10.29 17.59 -2.01
C ALA A 33 -10.95 16.55 -2.95
N ASP A 34 -10.26 16.21 -4.05
CA ASP A 34 -10.65 15.08 -4.88
C ASP A 34 -10.36 13.75 -4.16
N HIS A 35 -11.32 12.83 -4.18
CA HIS A 35 -11.21 11.53 -3.52
C HIS A 35 -11.36 10.37 -4.51
N ALA A 36 -10.28 9.60 -4.63
CA ALA A 36 -10.25 8.34 -5.36
C ALA A 36 -9.26 7.40 -4.68
N VAL A 37 -9.74 6.26 -4.18
CA VAL A 37 -8.88 5.24 -3.56
C VAL A 37 -8.35 4.30 -4.63
N GLU A 38 -7.03 4.18 -4.67
CA GLU A 38 -6.27 3.36 -5.60
C GLU A 38 -5.35 2.39 -4.84
N ALA A 39 -4.98 1.30 -5.50
CA ALA A 39 -3.99 0.37 -5.01
C ALA A 39 -3.18 -0.21 -6.17
N VAL A 40 -1.93 -0.54 -5.89
CA VAL A 40 -1.02 -1.12 -6.88
C VAL A 40 -0.84 -2.60 -6.58
N VAL A 41 -1.10 -3.43 -7.59
CA VAL A 41 -0.78 -4.86 -7.58
C VAL A 41 0.16 -5.18 -8.74
N GLN A 42 1.12 -6.07 -8.51
CA GLN A 42 2.04 -6.53 -9.55
C GLN A 42 1.63 -7.93 -10.02
N PRO A 43 0.94 -8.07 -11.17
CA PRO A 43 0.71 -9.39 -11.74
C PRO A 43 2.04 -9.98 -12.18
N SER A 44 2.20 -11.29 -12.02
CA SER A 44 3.37 -12.03 -12.49
C SER A 44 2.98 -12.96 -13.63
N GLU A 45 3.93 -13.34 -14.47
CA GLU A 45 3.73 -14.40 -15.47
C GLU A 45 4.70 -15.55 -15.18
N ARG A 46 4.22 -16.77 -15.38
CA ARG A 46 5.03 -17.99 -15.33
C ARG A 46 5.17 -18.54 -16.73
N ILE A 47 6.40 -18.62 -17.21
CA ILE A 47 6.72 -19.12 -18.54
C ILE A 47 7.48 -20.44 -18.40
N ARG A 48 7.01 -21.49 -19.06
CA ARG A 48 7.70 -22.78 -19.14
C ARG A 48 8.36 -22.90 -20.51
N PHE A 49 9.61 -23.32 -20.52
CA PHE A 49 10.36 -23.67 -21.72
C PHE A 49 10.56 -25.18 -21.81
N GLY A 50 10.67 -25.68 -23.03
CA GLY A 50 11.00 -27.07 -23.35
C GLY A 50 11.92 -27.14 -24.56
N TYR A 51 12.43 -28.33 -24.86
CA TYR A 51 13.28 -28.54 -26.04
C TYR A 51 12.49 -29.21 -27.16
N GLU A 52 12.51 -28.60 -28.34
CA GLU A 52 11.97 -29.17 -29.58
C GLU A 52 13.08 -29.18 -30.63
N GLY A 53 13.42 -30.35 -31.16
CA GLY A 53 14.49 -30.47 -32.16
C GLY A 53 15.88 -30.03 -31.69
N GLY A 54 16.11 -29.90 -30.38
CA GLY A 54 17.36 -29.39 -29.80
C GLY A 54 17.39 -27.89 -29.55
N GLU A 55 16.32 -27.17 -29.92
CA GLU A 55 16.16 -25.74 -29.63
C GLU A 55 15.26 -25.52 -28.42
N LEU A 56 15.58 -24.52 -27.62
CA LEU A 56 14.77 -24.12 -26.47
C LEU A 56 13.59 -23.26 -26.96
N VAL A 57 12.37 -23.72 -26.71
CA VAL A 57 11.14 -23.07 -27.14
C VAL A 57 10.20 -22.83 -25.95
N GLU A 58 9.44 -21.74 -25.98
CA GLU A 58 8.38 -21.47 -25.02
C GLU A 58 7.24 -22.49 -25.22
N GLN A 59 6.83 -23.17 -24.16
CA GLN A 59 5.82 -24.23 -24.19
C GLN A 59 4.50 -23.78 -23.58
N GLU A 60 4.57 -22.98 -22.52
CA GLU A 60 3.41 -22.56 -21.75
C GLU A 60 3.66 -21.20 -21.14
N ARG A 61 2.62 -20.37 -21.14
CA ARG A 61 2.58 -19.07 -20.46
C ARG A 61 1.32 -19.00 -19.63
N GLU A 62 1.48 -18.83 -18.34
CA GLU A 62 0.40 -18.71 -17.37
C GLU A 62 0.50 -17.33 -16.71
N ARG A 63 -0.61 -16.58 -16.73
CA ARG A 63 -0.73 -15.36 -15.93
C ARG A 63 -0.99 -15.76 -14.48
N ILE A 64 -0.16 -15.28 -13.57
CA ILE A 64 -0.34 -15.42 -12.14
C ILE A 64 -1.08 -14.20 -11.63
N GLU A 65 -2.27 -14.43 -11.09
CA GLU A 65 -3.06 -13.39 -10.44
C GLU A 65 -2.27 -12.83 -9.25
N ALA A 66 -2.25 -11.50 -9.12
CA ALA A 66 -1.62 -10.87 -7.99
C ALA A 66 -2.50 -11.07 -6.74
N ASP A 67 -1.85 -11.21 -5.59
CA ASP A 67 -2.54 -11.17 -4.30
C ASP A 67 -3.24 -9.81 -4.11
N GLU A 68 -4.19 -9.78 -3.18
CA GLU A 68 -4.88 -8.54 -2.85
C GLU A 68 -3.86 -7.49 -2.36
N PRO A 69 -3.99 -6.22 -2.78
CA PRO A 69 -3.06 -5.20 -2.36
C PRO A 69 -3.15 -5.00 -0.85
N GLU A 70 -2.00 -4.97 -0.19
CA GLU A 70 -1.91 -4.77 1.25
C GLU A 70 -2.17 -3.31 1.63
N LEU A 71 -1.78 -2.38 0.74
CA LEU A 71 -1.84 -0.93 0.97
C LEU A 71 -2.60 -0.20 -0.14
N PHE A 72 -3.35 0.80 0.28
CA PHE A 72 -4.19 1.67 -0.52
C PHE A 72 -3.76 3.13 -0.32
N ALA A 73 -4.02 3.95 -1.33
CA ALA A 73 -3.77 5.38 -1.33
C ALA A 73 -5.00 6.13 -1.84
N CYS A 74 -5.28 7.30 -1.30
CA CYS A 74 -6.29 8.20 -1.80
C CYS A 74 -5.65 9.37 -2.56
N ALA A 75 -6.32 9.87 -3.60
CA ALA A 75 -5.93 11.07 -4.33
C ALA A 75 -5.77 12.32 -3.45
N CYS A 76 -6.45 12.38 -2.29
CA CYS A 76 -6.33 13.46 -1.31
C CYS A 76 -4.99 13.47 -0.54
N GLY A 77 -4.10 12.49 -0.77
CA GLY A 77 -2.76 12.43 -0.18
C GLY A 77 -2.63 11.48 1.01
N VAL A 78 -3.71 10.83 1.44
CA VAL A 78 -3.64 9.78 2.47
C VAL A 78 -3.11 8.49 1.83
N HIS A 79 -1.94 8.03 2.26
CA HIS A 79 -1.25 6.86 1.69
C HIS A 79 -0.97 5.80 2.76
N GLY A 80 -0.86 4.53 2.35
CA GLY A 80 -0.48 3.44 3.25
C GLY A 80 -1.63 2.91 4.10
N MET A 81 -2.86 3.11 3.66
CA MET A 81 -4.04 2.57 4.33
C MET A 81 -4.15 1.07 4.10
N THR A 82 -4.45 0.30 5.13
CA THR A 82 -5.01 -1.04 4.94
C THR A 82 -6.36 -0.97 4.24
N ARG A 83 -6.86 -2.10 3.71
CA ARG A 83 -8.20 -2.18 3.14
C ARG A 83 -9.30 -1.69 4.10
N LYS A 84 -9.14 -1.97 5.40
CA LYS A 84 -10.11 -1.55 6.42
C LYS A 84 -10.11 -0.03 6.55
N GLU A 85 -8.94 0.57 6.72
CA GLU A 85 -8.76 2.03 6.82
C GLU A 85 -9.23 2.74 5.55
N ALA A 86 -8.95 2.18 4.37
CA ALA A 86 -9.42 2.75 3.11
C ALA A 86 -10.95 2.79 3.00
N ARG A 87 -11.65 1.80 3.56
CA ARG A 87 -13.11 1.79 3.64
C ARG A 87 -13.64 2.81 4.66
N GLU A 88 -12.96 2.94 5.79
CA GLU A 88 -13.29 3.95 6.80
C GLU A 88 -13.12 5.36 6.23
N HIS A 89 -12.02 5.62 5.52
CA HIS A 89 -11.77 6.87 4.82
C HIS A 89 -12.88 7.19 3.82
N LEU A 90 -13.23 6.25 2.94
CA LEU A 90 -14.31 6.43 1.96
C LEU A 90 -15.68 6.65 2.59
N ALA A 91 -15.93 6.12 3.79
CA ALA A 91 -17.15 6.40 4.53
C ALA A 91 -17.13 7.84 5.06
N ALA A 92 -16.02 8.29 5.65
CA ALA A 92 -15.86 9.65 6.15
C ALA A 92 -15.94 10.72 5.05
N VAL A 93 -15.50 10.42 3.83
CA VAL A 93 -15.65 11.32 2.65
C VAL A 93 -17.13 11.52 2.26
N ARG A 94 -18.01 10.58 2.60
CA ARG A 94 -19.42 10.57 2.16
C ARG A 94 -20.38 11.18 3.19
N ASP A 95 -19.93 11.39 4.42
CA ASP A 95 -20.69 12.02 5.50
C ASP A 95 -20.65 13.56 5.40
#